data_AF-A0A5D0JLQ6-F1
#
_entry.id   AF-A0A5D0JLQ6-F1
#
_cell.length_a   1.000
_cell.length_b   1.000
_cell.length_c   1.000
_cell.angle_alpha   90.00
_cell.angle_beta   90.00
_cell.angle_gamma   90.00
#
_symmetry.space_group_name_H-M   'P 1'
#
loop_
_entity.id
_entity.type
_entity.pdbx_description
1 polymer ?
#
loop_
_entity_poly.entity_id
_entity_poly.type
_entity_poly.pdbx_seq_one_letter_code
_entity_poly.pdbx_strand_id
1 'polypeptide(L)'
;IENALKKSFAPEFLNRIDDVIVFNPLEKEDINKIIDIELEKLLARIKNLGYILQLTNEAKDYIAEKGFDKQYGARPLKRAIQKYIEDALAEEIVSTNVQEGDKI
;
A
#
# COMPACT_ATOMS: atom_id res chain seq x y z
N ILE A 1 15.95 -7.64 21.72
CA ILE A 1 14.53 -7.28 22.01
C ILE A 1 14.11 -7.79 23.38
N GLU A 2 14.34 -9.08 23.69
CA GLU A 2 13.99 -9.68 24.99
C GLU A 2 14.57 -8.93 26.21
N ASN A 3 15.84 -8.50 26.14
CA ASN A 3 16.46 -7.68 27.17
C ASN A 3 15.86 -6.26 27.29
N ALA A 4 15.31 -5.71 26.21
CA ALA A 4 14.61 -4.43 26.24
C ALA A 4 13.23 -4.59 26.89
N LEU A 5 12.51 -5.66 26.57
CA LEU A 5 11.23 -6.00 27.19
C LEU A 5 11.38 -6.22 28.72
N LYS A 6 12.38 -6.99 29.14
CA LYS A 6 12.69 -7.23 30.57
C LYS A 6 13.11 -5.96 31.33
N LYS A 7 13.63 -4.93 30.62
CA LYS A 7 13.95 -3.63 31.21
C LYS A 7 12.76 -2.68 31.29
N SER A 8 11.78 -2.83 30.39
CA SER A 8 10.63 -1.92 30.28
C SER A 8 9.37 -2.44 30.99
N PHE A 9 9.22 -3.75 31.18
CA PHE A 9 8.04 -4.36 31.78
C PHE A 9 8.39 -5.25 32.98
N ALA A 10 7.48 -5.33 33.94
CA ALA A 10 7.64 -6.16 35.13
C ALA A 10 7.61 -7.67 34.76
N PRO A 11 8.36 -8.52 35.46
CA PRO A 11 8.40 -9.96 35.20
C PRO A 11 7.02 -10.62 35.27
N GLU A 12 6.14 -10.20 36.19
CA GLU A 12 4.79 -10.73 36.35
C GLU A 12 3.91 -10.47 35.13
N PHE A 13 4.11 -9.32 34.46
CA PHE A 13 3.41 -9.00 33.23
C PHE A 13 3.92 -9.86 32.06
N LEU A 14 5.23 -10.02 31.93
CA LEU A 14 5.82 -10.85 30.88
C LEU A 14 5.40 -12.31 31.00
N ASN A 15 5.25 -12.81 32.22
CA ASN A 15 4.77 -14.17 32.49
C ASN A 15 3.26 -14.37 32.15
N ARG A 16 2.53 -13.30 31.81
CA ARG A 16 1.12 -13.36 31.35
C ARG A 16 0.97 -13.27 29.83
N ILE A 17 2.08 -13.18 29.11
CA ILE A 17 2.08 -13.14 27.65
C ILE A 17 2.47 -14.53 27.15
N ASP A 18 1.58 -15.16 26.40
CA ASP A 18 1.82 -16.51 25.86
C ASP A 18 2.89 -16.49 24.77
N ASP A 19 2.87 -15.48 23.89
CA ASP A 19 3.81 -15.35 22.78
C ASP A 19 4.14 -13.89 22.44
N VAL A 20 5.38 -13.67 22.00
CA VAL A 20 5.86 -12.37 21.51
C VAL A 20 6.18 -12.48 20.02
N ILE A 21 5.41 -11.77 19.20
CA ILE A 21 5.62 -11.74 17.74
C ILE A 21 6.48 -10.53 17.38
N VAL A 22 7.61 -10.78 16.71
CA VAL A 22 8.48 -9.72 16.19
C VAL A 22 8.20 -9.52 14.71
N PHE A 23 7.79 -8.31 14.33
CA PHE A 23 7.63 -7.93 12.94
C PHE A 23 8.97 -7.46 12.37
N ASN A 24 9.41 -8.12 11.29
CA ASN A 24 10.57 -7.66 10.53
C ASN A 24 10.21 -6.39 9.73
N PRO A 25 11.18 -5.51 9.47
CA PRO A 25 10.98 -4.39 8.57
C PRO A 25 10.62 -4.91 7.17
N LEU A 26 9.78 -4.15 6.45
CA LEU A 26 9.38 -4.48 5.09
C LEU A 26 10.57 -4.31 4.14
N GLU A 27 10.78 -5.31 3.29
CA GLU A 27 11.71 -5.23 2.17
C GLU A 27 11.01 -4.74 0.89
N LYS A 28 11.77 -4.41 -0.15
CA LYS A 28 11.20 -3.87 -1.39
C LYS A 28 10.21 -4.85 -2.03
N GLU A 29 10.50 -6.15 -1.99
CA GLU A 29 9.61 -7.18 -2.50
C GLU A 29 8.28 -7.24 -1.73
N ASP A 30 8.29 -7.01 -0.41
CA ASP A 30 7.07 -6.95 0.41
C ASP A 30 6.23 -5.74 0.06
N ILE A 31 6.89 -4.59 -0.17
CA ILE A 31 6.22 -3.37 -0.62
C ILE A 31 5.52 -3.59 -1.97
N ASN A 32 6.18 -4.24 -2.93
CA ASN A 32 5.58 -4.53 -4.22
C ASN A 32 4.34 -5.42 -4.10
N LYS A 33 4.36 -6.43 -3.22
CA LYS A 33 3.16 -7.25 -2.93
C LYS A 33 2.03 -6.44 -2.28
N ILE A 34 2.37 -5.52 -1.38
CA ILE A 34 1.39 -4.65 -0.73
C ILE A 34 0.74 -3.72 -1.75
N ILE A 35 1.52 -3.19 -2.72
CA ILE A 35 0.99 -2.38 -3.82
C ILE A 35 0.00 -3.18 -4.64
N ASP A 36 0.33 -4.42 -5.01
CA ASP A 36 -0.57 -5.27 -5.78
C ASP A 36 -1.93 -5.45 -5.07
N ILE A 37 -1.91 -5.71 -3.76
CA ILE A 37 -3.14 -5.84 -2.95
C ILE A 37 -3.96 -4.55 -2.92
N GLU A 38 -3.32 -3.39 -2.81
CA GLU A 38 -4.03 -2.11 -2.79
C GLU A 38 -4.53 -1.72 -4.19
N LEU A 39 -3.78 -2.04 -5.24
CA LEU A 39 -4.18 -1.82 -6.62
C LEU A 39 -5.35 -2.70 -7.03
N GLU A 40 -5.43 -3.96 -6.58
CA GLU A 40 -6.59 -4.82 -6.85
C GLU A 40 -7.90 -4.17 -6.41
N LYS A 41 -7.91 -3.51 -5.25
CA LYS A 41 -9.08 -2.76 -4.75
C LYS A 41 -9.41 -1.58 -5.65
N LEU A 42 -8.41 -0.85 -6.13
CA LEU A 42 -8.60 0.26 -7.06
C LEU A 42 -9.15 -0.23 -8.41
N LEU A 43 -8.52 -1.25 -9.00
CA LEU A 43 -8.92 -1.85 -10.27
C LEU A 43 -10.36 -2.38 -10.22
N ALA A 44 -10.77 -3.01 -9.12
CA ALA A 44 -12.14 -3.44 -8.93
C ALA A 44 -13.13 -2.27 -8.94
N ARG A 45 -12.80 -1.15 -8.28
CA ARG A 45 -13.65 0.06 -8.28
C ARG A 45 -13.73 0.70 -9.67
N ILE A 46 -12.60 0.84 -10.36
CA ILE A 46 -12.53 1.39 -11.72
C ILE A 46 -13.33 0.54 -12.70
N LYS A 47 -13.23 -0.80 -12.60
CA LYS A 47 -14.00 -1.73 -13.42
C LYS A 47 -15.51 -1.59 -13.20
N ASN A 48 -15.94 -1.36 -11.95
CA ASN A 48 -17.36 -1.11 -11.66
C ASN A 48 -17.87 0.22 -12.24
N LEU A 49 -16.97 1.17 -12.54
CA LEU A 49 -17.28 2.40 -13.25
C LEU A 49 -17.24 2.24 -14.79
N GLY A 50 -16.97 1.03 -15.28
CA GLY A 50 -16.94 0.72 -16.71
C GLY A 50 -15.58 0.92 -17.39
N TYR A 51 -14.51 1.19 -16.64
CA TYR A 51 -13.17 1.41 -17.20
C TYR A 51 -12.21 0.24 -16.91
N ILE A 52 -11.20 0.06 -17.76
CA ILE A 52 -10.14 -0.95 -17.53
C ILE A 52 -8.80 -0.22 -17.38
N LEU A 53 -8.25 -0.22 -16.16
CA LEU A 53 -6.91 0.31 -15.91
C LEU A 53 -5.86 -0.81 -15.96
N GLN A 54 -4.77 -0.57 -16.68
CA GLN A 54 -3.58 -1.40 -16.70
C GLN A 54 -2.36 -0.60 -16.27
N LEU A 55 -1.64 -1.12 -15.28
CA LEU A 55 -0.43 -0.49 -14.78
C LEU A 55 0.78 -1.30 -15.23
N THR A 56 1.77 -0.63 -15.81
CA THR A 56 3.05 -1.25 -16.11
C THR A 56 3.83 -1.51 -14.82
N ASN A 57 4.85 -2.37 -14.88
CA ASN A 57 5.69 -2.65 -13.71
C ASN A 57 6.44 -1.40 -13.26
N GLU A 58 6.86 -0.54 -14.20
CA GLU A 58 7.54 0.71 -13.92
C GLU A 58 6.62 1.69 -13.18
N ALA A 59 5.34 1.74 -13.54
CA ALA A 59 4.35 2.53 -12.81
C ALA A 59 4.17 2.02 -11.37
N LYS A 60 4.11 0.70 -11.17
CA LYS A 60 4.03 0.11 -9.83
C LYS A 60 5.28 0.43 -8.99
N ASP A 61 6.47 0.27 -9.56
CA ASP A 61 7.73 0.59 -8.89
C ASP A 61 7.81 2.08 -8.53
N TYR A 62 7.35 2.97 -9.41
CA TYR A 62 7.28 4.40 -9.10
C TYR A 62 6.39 4.68 -7.88
N ILE A 63 5.21 4.05 -7.81
CA ILE A 63 4.31 4.19 -6.66
C ILE A 63 4.95 3.59 -5.40
N ALA A 64 5.69 2.49 -5.51
CA ALA A 64 6.44 1.91 -4.40
C ALA A 64 7.41 2.92 -3.80
N GLU A 65 8.20 3.56 -4.66
CA GLU A 65 9.20 4.55 -4.24
C GLU A 65 8.56 5.80 -3.62
N LYS A 66 7.39 6.23 -4.12
CA LYS A 66 6.66 7.39 -3.56
C LYS A 66 5.84 7.05 -2.32
N GLY A 67 5.44 5.80 -2.17
CA GLY A 67 4.54 5.31 -1.12
C GLY A 67 5.25 4.64 0.06
N PHE A 68 6.53 4.32 -0.08
CA PHE A 68 7.34 3.71 0.96
C PHE A 68 8.10 4.76 1.78
N ASP A 69 8.00 4.62 3.10
CA ASP A 69 8.79 5.39 4.04
C ASP A 69 9.44 4.44 5.05
N LYS A 70 10.74 4.59 5.31
CA LYS A 70 11.47 3.70 6.23
C LYS A 70 10.98 3.78 7.67
N GLN A 71 10.47 4.93 8.11
CA GLN A 71 9.94 5.18 9.45
C GLN A 71 8.46 4.77 9.55
N TYR A 72 7.67 5.01 8.49
CA TYR A 72 6.23 4.78 8.49
C TYR A 72 5.77 3.51 7.74
N GLY A 73 6.69 2.77 7.14
CA GLY A 73 6.44 1.57 6.34
C GLY A 73 5.59 1.87 5.10
N ALA A 74 4.73 0.93 4.73
CA ALA A 74 3.79 1.06 3.60
C ALA A 74 2.58 1.97 3.89
N ARG A 75 2.50 2.66 5.04
CA ARG A 75 1.33 3.49 5.38
C ARG A 75 1.05 4.63 4.37
N PRO A 76 2.08 5.32 3.82
CA PRO A 76 1.85 6.37 2.81
C PRO A 76 1.39 5.83 1.45
N LEU A 77 1.47 4.52 1.23
CA LEU A 77 1.32 3.89 -0.07
C LEU A 77 -0.08 4.04 -0.66
N LYS A 78 -1.12 3.92 0.18
CA LYS A 78 -2.50 4.22 -0.22
C LYS A 78 -2.67 5.67 -0.70
N ARG A 79 -2.01 6.63 -0.03
CA ARG A 79 -2.05 8.04 -0.43
C ARG A 79 -1.31 8.27 -1.74
N ALA A 80 -0.21 7.57 -1.97
CA ALA A 80 0.50 7.63 -3.25
C ALA A 80 -0.36 7.10 -4.40
N ILE A 81 -1.00 5.93 -4.23
CA ILE A 81 -1.95 5.38 -5.22
C ILE A 81 -3.07 6.38 -5.51
N GLN A 82 -3.68 6.95 -4.47
CA GLN A 82 -4.74 7.93 -4.65
C GLN A 82 -4.26 9.14 -5.46
N LYS A 83 -3.16 9.78 -5.04
CA LYS A 83 -2.67 11.01 -5.65
C LYS A 83 -2.19 10.82 -7.10
N TYR A 84 -1.45 9.75 -7.36
CA TYR A 84 -0.76 9.58 -8.63
C TYR A 84 -1.54 8.75 -9.65
N ILE A 85 -2.57 8.02 -9.21
CA ILE A 85 -3.39 7.18 -10.09
C ILE A 85 -4.85 7.62 -10.03
N GLU A 86 -5.48 7.58 -8.84
CA GLU A 86 -6.92 7.81 -8.71
C GLU A 86 -7.31 9.26 -9.07
N ASP A 87 -6.60 10.24 -8.54
CA ASP A 87 -6.87 11.66 -8.79
C ASP A 87 -6.61 12.04 -10.25
N ALA A 88 -5.51 11.56 -10.83
CA ALA A 88 -5.17 11.78 -12.24
C ALA A 88 -6.20 11.15 -13.17
N LEU A 89 -6.64 9.92 -12.87
CA LEU A 89 -7.68 9.24 -13.63
C LEU A 89 -9.03 9.98 -13.53
N ALA A 90 -9.38 10.46 -12.34
CA ALA A 90 -10.61 11.22 -12.14
C ALA A 90 -10.62 12.51 -12.97
N GLU A 91 -9.48 13.21 -13.06
CA GLU A 91 -9.33 14.41 -13.89
C GLU A 91 -9.54 14.09 -15.38
N GLU A 92 -8.94 13.01 -15.88
CA GLU A 92 -9.10 12.57 -17.28
C GLU A 92 -10.52 12.11 -17.64
N ILE A 93 -11.23 11.50 -16.68
CA ILE A 93 -12.65 11.14 -16.85
C ILE A 93 -13.52 12.41 -16.90
N VAL A 94 -13.28 13.38 -16.02
CA VAL A 94 -14.06 14.63 -15.96
C VAL A 94 -13.79 15.52 -17.17
N SER A 95 -12.56 15.55 -17.69
CA SER A 95 -12.20 16.28 -18.91
C SER A 95 -12.77 15.65 -20.18
N THR A 96 -13.45 14.49 -20.09
CA THR A 96 -13.99 13.71 -21.22
C THR A 96 -12.91 13.20 -22.18
N ASN A 97 -11.66 13.10 -21.72
CA ASN A 97 -10.57 12.54 -22.52
C ASN A 97 -10.64 11.01 -22.61
N VAL A 98 -11.46 10.37 -21.77
CA VAL A 98 -11.62 8.92 -21.66
C VAL A 98 -13.09 8.57 -21.63
N GLN A 99 -13.50 7.57 -22.42
CA GLN A 99 -14.88 7.07 -22.50
C GLN A 99 -15.07 5.77 -21.73
N GLU A 100 -16.31 5.50 -21.32
CA GLU A 100 -16.66 4.23 -20.68
C GLU A 100 -16.35 3.06 -21.63
N GLY A 101 -15.68 2.03 -21.12
CA GLY A 101 -15.16 0.90 -21.90
C GLY A 101 -13.70 1.06 -22.35
N ASP A 102 -13.10 2.24 -22.17
CA ASP A 102 -11.71 2.46 -22.53
C ASP A 102 -10.74 1.67 -21.64
N LYS A 103 -9.63 1.34 -22.28
CA LYS A 103 -8.49 0.68 -21.67
C LYS A 103 -7.36 1.70 -21.50
N ILE A 104 -7.03 1.99 -20.25
CA ILE A 104 -6.09 3.02 -19.80
C ILE A 104 -4.81 2.34 -19.32
#